data_AF-A0A835IGG1-F1
#
_entry.id   AF-A0A835IGG1-F1
#
_cell.length_a   1.000
_cell.length_b   1.000
_cell.length_c   1.000
_cell.angle_alpha   90.00
_cell.angle_beta   90.00
_cell.angle_gamma   90.00
#
_symmetry.space_group_name_H-M   'P 1'
#
loop_
_entity.id
_entity.type
_entity.pdbx_description
1 polymer ?
#
loop_
_entity_poly.entity_id
_entity_poly.type
_entity_poly.pdbx_seq_one_letter_code
_entity_poly.pdbx_strand_id
1 'polypeptide(L)'
;MPVGIGQLTCLETLSMFAVCSSTECAGIQELERLNQIKGELSIKGLGHVCNQKDAEQANLRNKKRLAKLNLWWSGGDDQEGVDPLHENISKEVLEGLHPHSNIQELQIQGYPVWKFQWLIFSSWLPFEI
;
A
#
# COMPACT_ATOMS: atom_id res chain seq x y z
N MET A 1 -10.78 0.49 -10.13
CA MET A 1 -9.56 0.90 -10.88
C MET A 1 -9.55 0.15 -12.20
N PRO A 2 -9.38 0.80 -13.37
CA PRO A 2 -9.37 0.12 -14.66
C PRO A 2 -8.20 -0.84 -14.79
N VAL A 3 -8.46 -2.03 -15.35
CA VAL A 3 -7.43 -2.99 -15.76
C VAL A 3 -6.57 -2.39 -16.88
N GLY A 4 -5.26 -2.62 -16.83
CA GLY A 4 -4.28 -2.13 -17.79
C GLY A 4 -3.63 -0.79 -17.42
N ILE A 5 -3.99 -0.18 -16.28
CA ILE A 5 -3.37 1.07 -15.82
C ILE A 5 -1.84 0.93 -15.68
N GLY A 6 -1.33 -0.26 -15.35
CA GLY A 6 0.10 -0.57 -15.26
C GLY A 6 0.87 -0.46 -16.58
N GLN A 7 0.18 -0.32 -17.71
CA GLN A 7 0.80 -0.05 -19.01
C GLN A 7 1.20 1.42 -19.17
N LEU A 8 0.67 2.32 -18.35
CA LEU A 8 0.99 3.75 -18.37
C LEU A 8 2.33 4.03 -17.65
N THR A 9 3.43 3.45 -18.14
CA THR A 9 4.75 3.50 -17.46
C THR A 9 5.32 4.92 -17.30
N CYS A 10 4.87 5.87 -18.11
CA CYS A 10 5.20 7.29 -18.01
C CYS A 10 4.26 8.09 -17.10
N LEU A 11 3.31 7.46 -16.42
CA LEU A 11 2.35 8.13 -15.55
C LEU A 11 3.07 8.75 -14.34
N GLU A 12 3.02 10.08 -14.26
CA GLU A 12 3.66 10.82 -13.17
C GLU A 12 2.74 11.06 -11.98
N THR A 13 1.43 11.07 -12.17
CA THR A 13 0.47 11.40 -11.10
C THR A 13 -0.65 10.38 -11.08
N LEU A 14 -0.79 9.74 -9.91
CA LEU A 14 -1.85 8.81 -9.60
C LEU A 14 -2.22 9.01 -8.13
N SER A 15 -3.27 9.79 -7.88
CA SER A 15 -3.64 10.18 -6.51
C SER A 15 -4.24 9.03 -5.71
N MET A 16 -4.98 8.13 -6.37
CA MET A 16 -5.66 7.02 -5.72
C MET A 16 -5.55 5.73 -6.55
N PHE A 17 -5.23 4.63 -5.89
CA PHE A 17 -5.27 3.28 -6.40
C PHE A 17 -6.19 2.40 -5.54
N ALA A 18 -7.35 2.00 -6.09
CA ALA A 18 -8.29 1.13 -5.39
C ALA A 18 -8.11 -0.33 -5.81
N VAL A 19 -7.68 -1.17 -4.87
CA VAL A 19 -7.60 -2.63 -5.00
C VAL A 19 -9.00 -3.21 -4.76
N CYS A 20 -9.41 -4.17 -5.58
CA CYS A 20 -10.68 -4.88 -5.43
C CYS A 20 -10.46 -6.36 -5.73
N SER A 21 -11.25 -7.23 -5.10
CA SER A 21 -11.20 -8.69 -5.24
C SER A 21 -11.88 -9.22 -6.51
N SER A 22 -12.56 -8.38 -7.29
CA SER A 22 -13.22 -8.79 -8.53
C SER A 22 -12.23 -8.90 -9.69
N THR A 23 -12.46 -9.86 -10.59
CA THR A 23 -11.68 -10.04 -11.82
C THR A 23 -11.81 -8.88 -12.81
N GLU A 24 -12.77 -7.98 -12.58
CA GLU A 24 -13.03 -6.80 -13.40
C GLU A 24 -12.24 -5.57 -12.94
N CYS A 25 -11.50 -5.68 -11.83
CA CYS A 25 -10.72 -4.60 -11.27
C CYS A 25 -9.21 -4.87 -11.29
N ALA A 26 -8.43 -3.79 -11.35
CA ALA A 26 -6.98 -3.88 -11.25
C ALA A 26 -6.55 -4.43 -9.88
N GLY A 27 -5.75 -5.50 -9.91
CA GLY A 27 -5.01 -5.97 -8.74
C GLY A 27 -3.79 -5.09 -8.46
N ILE A 28 -3.23 -5.22 -7.26
CA ILE A 28 -2.13 -4.37 -6.80
C ILE A 28 -0.85 -4.47 -7.67
N GLN A 29 -0.67 -5.59 -8.37
CA GLN A 29 0.40 -5.80 -9.35
C GLN A 29 0.40 -4.80 -10.52
N GLU A 30 -0.72 -4.14 -10.79
CA GLU A 30 -0.78 -3.08 -11.82
C GLU A 30 0.07 -1.84 -11.43
N LEU A 31 0.46 -1.71 -10.16
CA LEU A 31 1.40 -0.68 -9.72
C LEU A 31 2.86 -1.00 -10.06
N GLU A 32 3.21 -2.24 -10.41
CA GLU A 32 4.59 -2.75 -10.53
C GLU A 32 5.49 -1.84 -11.39
N ARG A 33 4.95 -1.38 -12.53
CA ARG A 33 5.69 -0.64 -13.56
C ARG A 33 5.52 0.87 -13.47
N LEU A 34 4.66 1.36 -12.59
CA LEU A 34 4.34 2.79 -12.46
C LEU A 34 5.39 3.53 -11.59
N ASN A 35 6.65 3.46 -12.01
CA ASN A 35 7.79 3.97 -11.23
C ASN A 35 7.99 5.49 -11.34
N GLN A 36 7.30 6.15 -12.28
CA GLN A 36 7.36 7.59 -12.48
C GLN A 36 6.41 8.38 -11.58
N ILE A 37 5.54 7.69 -10.84
CA ILE A 37 4.60 8.33 -9.90
C ILE A 37 5.37 9.18 -8.90
N LYS A 38 4.92 10.43 -8.73
CA LYS A 38 5.51 11.43 -7.85
C LYS A 38 4.47 12.07 -6.93
N GLY A 39 4.95 12.69 -5.87
CA GLY A 39 4.11 13.43 -4.94
C GLY A 39 3.38 12.48 -3.99
N GLU A 40 2.11 12.23 -4.25
CA GLU A 40 1.22 11.46 -3.35
C GLU A 40 0.54 10.30 -4.07
N LEU A 41 0.42 9.18 -3.36
CA LEU A 41 -0.33 7.99 -3.76
C LEU A 41 -1.13 7.47 -2.57
N SER A 42 -2.43 7.31 -2.74
CA SER A 42 -3.30 6.62 -1.80
C SER A 42 -3.67 5.25 -2.33
N ILE A 43 -3.41 4.17 -1.59
CA ILE A 43 -3.80 2.80 -1.93
C ILE A 43 -4.93 2.36 -1.00
N LYS A 44 -6.08 2.00 -1.57
CA LYS A 44 -7.27 1.56 -0.83
C LYS A 44 -7.60 0.09 -1.11
N GLY A 45 -8.31 -0.54 -0.17
CA GLY A 45 -8.73 -1.93 -0.30
C GLY A 45 -7.60 -2.94 -0.06
N LEU A 46 -6.58 -2.59 0.74
CA LEU A 46 -5.46 -3.50 1.02
C LEU A 46 -5.90 -4.79 1.73
N GLY A 47 -7.08 -4.81 2.37
CA GLY A 47 -7.68 -6.03 2.90
C GLY A 47 -8.06 -7.07 1.83
N HIS A 48 -8.06 -6.70 0.54
CA HIS A 48 -8.26 -7.63 -0.56
C HIS A 48 -6.95 -8.28 -1.08
N VAL A 49 -5.79 -7.91 -0.53
CA VAL A 49 -4.51 -8.51 -0.88
C VAL A 49 -4.26 -9.74 0.00
N CYS A 50 -4.01 -10.89 -0.61
CA CYS A 50 -4.08 -12.17 0.08
C CYS A 50 -2.78 -12.63 0.76
N ASN A 51 -1.62 -12.05 0.41
CA ASN A 51 -0.32 -12.49 0.90
C ASN A 51 0.78 -11.44 0.67
N GLN A 52 1.94 -11.64 1.30
CA GLN A 52 3.13 -10.79 1.13
C GLN A 52 3.59 -10.67 -0.32
N LYS A 53 3.62 -11.78 -1.08
CA LYS A 53 4.14 -11.82 -2.46
C LYS A 53 3.32 -10.96 -3.43
N ASP A 54 2.01 -10.90 -3.24
CA ASP A 54 1.13 -10.03 -4.02
C ASP A 54 1.38 -8.56 -3.68
N ALA A 55 1.60 -8.24 -2.40
CA ALA A 55 1.96 -6.89 -1.97
C ALA A 55 3.32 -6.43 -2.52
N GLU A 56 4.32 -7.32 -2.58
CA GLU A 56 5.65 -7.03 -3.14
C GLU A 56 5.60 -6.61 -4.61
N GLN A 57 4.64 -7.12 -5.39
CA GLN A 57 4.45 -6.74 -6.79
C GLN A 57 4.04 -5.28 -6.96
N ALA A 58 3.49 -4.63 -5.91
CA ALA A 58 3.23 -3.20 -5.94
C ALA A 58 4.51 -2.38 -6.16
N ASN A 59 5.67 -2.94 -5.85
CA ASN A 59 6.99 -2.37 -6.11
C ASN A 59 7.13 -0.91 -5.62
N LEU A 60 6.62 -0.62 -4.41
CA LEU A 60 6.64 0.74 -3.87
C LEU A 60 8.07 1.22 -3.60
N ARG A 61 9.00 0.28 -3.35
CA ARG A 61 10.44 0.56 -3.25
C ARG A 61 11.02 1.22 -4.50
N ASN A 62 10.50 0.97 -5.70
CA ASN A 62 11.04 1.62 -6.91
C ASN A 62 10.38 2.97 -7.26
N LYS A 63 9.35 3.39 -6.51
CA LYS A 63 8.66 4.68 -6.70
C LYS A 63 9.41 5.82 -6.00
N LYS A 64 10.64 6.10 -6.46
CA LYS A 64 11.62 6.99 -5.82
C LYS A 64 11.18 8.46 -5.70
N ARG A 65 10.21 8.88 -6.52
CA ARG A 65 9.69 10.26 -6.57
C ARG A 65 8.45 10.46 -5.70
N LEU A 66 7.96 9.40 -5.07
CA LEU A 66 6.83 9.45 -4.16
C LEU A 66 7.30 10.00 -2.80
N ALA A 67 6.56 10.98 -2.27
CA ALA A 67 6.85 11.63 -0.99
C ALA A 67 5.78 11.33 0.07
N LYS A 68 4.53 11.09 -0.34
CA LYS A 68 3.42 10.76 0.55
C LYS A 68 2.75 9.46 0.14
N LEU A 69 2.49 8.59 1.11
CA LEU A 69 1.84 7.31 0.89
C LEU A 69 0.74 7.10 1.93
N ASN A 70 -0.48 6.89 1.46
CA ASN A 70 -1.62 6.57 2.31
C ASN A 70 -2.07 5.12 2.04
N LEU A 71 -2.11 4.28 3.07
CA LEU A 71 -2.46 2.86 2.99
C LEU A 71 -3.75 2.59 3.75
N TRP A 72 -4.79 2.17 3.04
CA TRP A 72 -6.13 1.97 3.60
C TRP A 72 -6.54 0.53 3.39
N TRP A 73 -6.84 -0.16 4.49
CA TRP A 73 -7.25 -1.57 4.46
C TRP A 73 -8.70 -1.75 3.99
N SER A 74 -9.60 -0.82 4.33
CA SER A 74 -10.97 -0.82 3.80
C SER A 74 -11.01 -0.30 2.35
N GLY A 75 -11.94 -0.85 1.55
CA GLY A 75 -12.20 -0.45 0.17
C GLY A 75 -13.15 0.75 0.01
N GLY A 76 -13.81 1.18 1.09
CA GLY A 76 -14.83 2.25 1.10
C GLY A 76 -15.19 2.73 2.52
N ASP A 77 -16.32 3.44 2.65
CA ASP A 77 -16.91 3.87 3.94
C ASP A 77 -17.53 2.71 4.73
N ASP A 78 -17.66 1.55 4.08
CA ASP A 78 -18.19 0.35 4.68
C ASP A 78 -17.16 -0.23 5.65
N GLN A 79 -17.41 -0.02 6.94
CA GLN A 79 -16.73 -0.70 8.04
C GLN A 79 -17.21 -2.15 8.16
N GLU A 80 -17.32 -2.89 7.04
CA GLU A 80 -17.48 -4.33 7.14
C GLU A 80 -16.19 -4.88 7.74
N GLY A 81 -16.36 -5.38 8.97
CA GLY A 81 -15.28 -5.65 9.90
C GLY A 81 -14.18 -6.48 9.26
N VAL A 82 -12.94 -6.02 9.45
CA VAL A 82 -11.77 -6.84 9.15
C VAL A 82 -11.86 -8.07 10.05
N ASP A 83 -12.12 -9.24 9.45
CA ASP A 83 -12.18 -10.51 10.17
C ASP A 83 -10.87 -10.67 10.98
N PRO A 84 -10.92 -10.97 12.28
CA PRO A 84 -9.74 -11.29 13.08
C PRO A 84 -8.81 -12.35 12.45
N LEU A 85 -9.33 -13.23 11.58
CA LEU A 85 -8.50 -14.16 10.79
C LEU A 85 -7.51 -13.47 9.83
N HIS A 86 -7.67 -12.18 9.54
CA HIS A 86 -6.84 -11.44 8.58
C HIS A 86 -5.68 -10.64 9.21
N GLU A 87 -5.40 -10.76 10.52
CA GLU A 87 -4.30 -10.02 11.17
C GLU A 87 -2.92 -10.45 10.61
N ASN A 88 -2.66 -11.76 10.53
CA ASN A 88 -1.40 -12.28 9.99
C ASN A 88 -1.20 -11.90 8.52
N ILE A 89 -2.26 -12.01 7.71
CA ILE A 89 -2.23 -11.62 6.30
C ILE A 89 -1.99 -10.11 6.17
N SER A 90 -2.64 -9.29 6.99
CA SER A 90 -2.45 -7.83 6.96
C SER A 90 -1.01 -7.44 7.32
N LYS A 91 -0.40 -8.16 8.27
CA LYS A 91 1.01 -7.98 8.61
C LYS A 91 1.92 -8.35 7.43
N GLU A 92 1.71 -9.52 6.84
CA GLU A 92 2.45 -9.98 5.65
C GLU A 92 2.32 -8.99 4.49
N VAL A 93 1.12 -8.46 4.25
CA VAL A 93 0.86 -7.44 3.23
C VAL A 93 1.64 -6.17 3.54
N LEU A 94 1.58 -5.66 4.78
CA LEU A 94 2.30 -4.45 5.17
C LEU A 94 3.82 -4.61 5.03
N GLU A 95 4.36 -5.77 5.43
CA GLU A 95 5.78 -6.10 5.28
C GLU A 95 6.19 -6.18 3.79
N GLY A 96 5.34 -6.77 2.94
CA GLY A 96 5.58 -6.91 1.50
C GLY A 96 5.49 -5.60 0.71
N LEU A 97 4.63 -4.65 1.13
CA LEU A 97 4.50 -3.35 0.44
C LEU A 97 5.81 -2.57 0.40
N HIS A 98 6.62 -2.66 1.46
CA HIS A 98 7.99 -2.16 1.57
C HIS A 98 8.26 -0.84 0.80
N PRO A 99 7.74 0.31 1.28
CA PRO A 99 7.89 1.59 0.58
C PRO A 99 9.35 2.06 0.49
N HIS A 100 9.63 2.92 -0.50
CA HIS A 100 10.96 3.53 -0.64
C HIS A 100 11.31 4.44 0.54
N SER A 101 12.60 4.58 0.87
CA SER A 101 13.09 5.42 1.97
C SER A 101 12.85 6.93 1.79
N ASN A 102 12.35 7.37 0.64
CA ASN A 102 12.09 8.79 0.35
C ASN A 102 10.70 9.25 0.79
N ILE A 103 9.85 8.34 1.29
CA ILE A 103 8.54 8.69 1.85
C ILE A 103 8.75 9.60 3.07
N GLN A 104 8.16 10.78 3.03
CA GLN A 104 8.18 11.79 4.09
C GLN A 104 6.96 11.66 4.98
N GLU A 105 5.81 11.23 4.43
CA GLU A 105 4.56 11.04 5.15
C GLU A 105 3.96 9.67 4.81
N LEU A 106 3.75 8.85 5.84
CA LEU A 106 3.08 7.55 5.73
C LEU A 106 1.85 7.54 6.65
N GLN A 107 0.68 7.35 6.05
CA GLN A 107 -0.57 7.19 6.80
C GLN A 107 -1.09 5.77 6.59
N ILE A 108 -1.46 5.10 7.68
CA ILE A 108 -2.08 3.76 7.65
C ILE A 108 -3.44 3.85 8.34
N GLN A 109 -4.49 3.39 7.69
CA GLN A 109 -5.86 3.39 8.20
C GLN A 109 -6.57 2.06 7.98
N GLY A 110 -7.45 1.70 8.91
CA GLY A 110 -8.22 0.45 8.87
C GLY A 110 -7.38 -0.82 9.02
N TYR A 111 -6.07 -0.70 9.28
CA TYR A 111 -5.23 -1.86 9.55
C TYR A 111 -5.77 -2.57 10.81
N PRO A 112 -6.01 -3.89 10.76
CA PRO A 112 -6.51 -4.64 11.90
C PRO A 112 -5.42 -4.76 12.96
N VAL A 113 -5.39 -3.84 13.93
CA VAL A 113 -4.56 -4.03 15.11
C VAL A 113 -5.24 -3.59 16.38
N TRP A 114 -5.32 -4.57 17.28
CA TRP A 114 -5.51 -4.35 18.70
C TRP A 114 -4.18 -4.14 19.46
N LYS A 115 -3.02 -4.13 18.76
CA LYS A 115 -1.68 -3.96 19.35
C LYS A 115 -0.68 -3.18 18.46
N PHE A 116 -0.94 -1.90 18.17
CA PHE A 116 0.09 -0.99 17.61
C PHE A 116 0.60 -0.03 18.70
N GLN A 117 1.65 -0.44 19.43
CA GLN A 117 2.36 0.50 20.30
C GLN A 117 3.88 0.49 20.13
N TRP A 118 4.46 -0.40 19.30
CA TRP A 118 5.92 -0.57 19.22
C TRP A 118 6.54 -0.40 17.82
N LEU A 119 5.75 -0.46 16.72
CA LEU A 119 6.31 -0.38 15.36
C LEU A 119 6.64 1.05 14.89
N ILE A 120 6.13 2.10 15.53
CA ILE A 120 6.40 3.49 15.14
C ILE A 120 7.79 3.96 15.61
N PHE A 121 8.46 3.25 16.54
CA PHE A 121 9.69 3.74 17.16
C PHE A 121 11.00 3.16 16.62
N SER A 122 11.02 2.07 15.85
CA SER A 122 12.25 1.26 15.75
C SER A 122 12.96 1.16 14.39
N SER A 123 12.56 1.85 13.32
CA SER A 123 13.34 1.70 12.06
C SER A 123 13.51 2.92 11.15
N TRP A 124 13.04 4.12 11.53
CA TRP A 124 13.13 5.30 10.65
C TRP A 124 13.68 6.57 11.31
N LEU A 125 14.58 6.43 12.27
CA LEU A 125 15.48 7.52 12.67
C LEU A 125 16.92 7.04 12.53
N PRO A 126 17.79 7.75 11.79
CA PRO A 126 19.21 7.58 12.00
C PRO A 126 19.51 8.09 13.42
N PHE A 127 19.89 7.19 14.31
CA PHE A 127 20.55 7.59 15.53
C PHE A 127 21.97 8.03 15.15
N GLU A 128 22.17 9.33 14.98
CA GLU A 128 23.48 9.95 15.24
C GLU A 128 23.53 10.28 16.74
N ILE A 129 24.42 9.60 17.46
CA ILE A 129 25.06 10.08 18.69
C ILE A 129 26.56 10.00 18.44
#